data_AF-A0A951G0S1-F1
#
_entry.id   AF-A0A951G0S1-F1
#
_cell.length_a   1.000
_cell.length_b   1.000
_cell.length_c   1.000
_cell.angle_alpha   90.00
_cell.angle_beta   90.00
_cell.angle_gamma   90.00
#
_symmetry.space_group_name_H-M   'P 1'
#
loop_
_entity.id
_entity.type
_entity.pdbx_description
1 polymer ?
#
loop_
_entity_poly.entity_id
_entity_poly.type
_entity_poly.pdbx_seq_one_letter_code
_entity_poly.pdbx_strand_id
1 'polypeptide(L)' 'MSRAGETVWEVFARREYAEPLHHVGTVTEDDEDLALVSARAIYDEQPWIEMILVPRASIREAIRA' A
#
# COMPACT_ATOMS: atom_id res chain seq x y z
N MET A 1 7.87 16.63 9.06
CA MET A 1 6.73 17.07 9.88
C MET A 1 5.53 16.33 9.32
N SER A 2 5.07 15.25 9.95
CA SER A 2 3.79 14.64 9.54
C SER A 2 2.68 15.61 9.94
N ARG A 3 1.90 16.07 8.99
CA ARG A 3 0.72 16.90 9.29
C ARG A 3 -0.25 15.99 10.04
N ALA A 4 -0.79 16.44 11.17
CA ALA A 4 -1.79 15.68 11.91
C ALA A 4 -2.98 15.39 10.97
N GLY A 5 -3.13 14.14 10.54
CA GLY A 5 -4.15 13.70 9.57
C GLY A 5 -3.65 12.72 8.51
N GLU A 6 -2.34 12.63 8.27
CA GLU A 6 -1.78 11.74 7.25
C GLU A 6 -1.76 10.27 7.69
N THR A 7 -2.36 9.39 6.89
CA THR A 7 -2.31 7.93 7.09
C THR A 7 -1.23 7.34 6.19
N VAL A 8 -0.36 6.51 6.78
CA VAL A 8 0.60 5.71 5.98
C VAL A 8 -0.09 4.42 5.57
N TRP A 9 -0.10 4.15 4.27
CA TRP A 9 -0.65 2.94 3.66
C TRP A 9 0.50 2.10 3.12
N GLU A 10 0.57 0.83 3.54
CA GLU A 10 1.43 -0.16 2.90
C GLU A 10 0.77 -0.60 1.59
N VAL A 11 1.54 -0.67 0.50
CA VAL A 11 1.08 -1.07 -0.82
C VAL A 11 1.64 -2.45 -1.14
N PHE A 12 0.77 -3.37 -1.52
CA PHE A 12 1.15 -4.70 -1.98
C PHE A 12 0.61 -4.93 -3.38
N ALA A 13 1.40 -5.58 -4.24
CA ALA A 13 0.97 -5.87 -5.61
C ALA A 13 1.57 -7.17 -6.14
N ARG A 14 0.95 -7.69 -7.20
CA ARG A 14 1.44 -8.84 -7.99
C ARG A 14 1.04 -8.74 -9.46
N ARG A 15 1.82 -9.40 -10.31
CA ARG A 15 1.70 -9.46 -11.78
C ARG A 15 1.08 -10.77 -12.25
N GLU A 16 1.14 -11.82 -11.45
CA GLU A 16 0.55 -13.12 -11.75
C GLU A 16 -0.14 -13.71 -10.51
N TYR A 17 -1.26 -14.42 -10.69
CA TYR A 17 -1.98 -15.03 -9.56
C TYR A 17 -1.17 -16.15 -8.88
N ALA A 18 -0.18 -16.70 -9.58
CA ALA A 18 0.72 -17.73 -9.07
C ALA A 18 1.82 -17.16 -8.14
N GLU A 19 2.13 -15.86 -8.22
CA GLU A 19 3.08 -15.22 -7.30
C GLU A 19 2.36 -14.64 -6.07
N PRO A 20 3.03 -14.59 -4.90
CA PRO A 20 2.45 -13.97 -3.72
C PRO A 20 2.32 -12.46 -3.90
N LEU A 21 1.47 -11.83 -3.07
CA LEU A 21 1.46 -10.37 -2.95
C LEU A 21 2.78 -9.89 -2.33
N HIS A 22 3.48 -9.02 -3.03
CA HIS A 22 4.74 -8.43 -2.57
C HIS A 22 4.51 -7.02 -2.07
N HIS A 23 5.18 -6.65 -0.98
CA HIS A 23 5.22 -5.27 -0.53
C HIS A 23 6.04 -4.45 -1.53
N VAL A 24 5.41 -3.47 -2.18
CA VAL A 24 6.03 -2.65 -3.22
C VAL A 24 6.41 -1.25 -2.72
N GLY A 25 5.82 -0.79 -1.62
CA GLY A 25 6.18 0.45 -0.96
C GLY A 25 5.02 1.06 -0.18
N THR A 26 5.07 2.37 0.03
CA THR A 26 4.13 3.08 0.90
C THR A 26 3.63 4.36 0.26
N VAL A 27 2.37 4.69 0.51
CA VAL A 27 1.82 6.03 0.23
C VAL A 27 1.37 6.70 1.53
N THR A 28 1.45 8.03 1.57
CA THR A 28 1.01 8.82 2.72
C THR A 28 -0.09 9.74 2.26
N GLU A 29 -1.32 9.44 2.64
CA GLU A 29 -2.52 10.20 2.26
C GLU A 29 -3.50 10.20 3.43
N ASP A 30 -4.27 11.27 3.56
CA ASP A 30 -5.29 11.44 4.60
C ASP A 30 -6.62 10.76 4.25
N ASP A 31 -6.86 10.48 2.97
CA ASP A 31 -8.07 9.89 2.42
C ASP A 31 -7.81 8.55 1.68
N GLU A 32 -8.76 7.61 1.76
CA GLU A 32 -8.63 6.28 1.14
C GLU A 32 -8.70 6.33 -0.39
N ASP A 33 -9.60 7.14 -0.96
CA ASP A 33 -9.73 7.28 -2.41
C ASP A 33 -8.47 7.95 -2.98
N LEU A 34 -7.94 8.95 -2.28
CA LEU A 34 -6.68 9.58 -2.64
C LEU A 34 -5.50 8.59 -2.55
N ALA A 35 -5.45 7.76 -1.50
CA ALA A 35 -4.43 6.71 -1.37
C ALA A 35 -4.45 5.74 -2.54
N LEU A 36 -5.63 5.30 -2.98
CA LEU A 36 -5.79 4.40 -4.13
C LEU A 36 -5.30 5.03 -5.43
N VAL A 37 -5.67 6.28 -5.70
CA VAL A 37 -5.24 7.01 -6.90
C VAL A 37 -3.73 7.25 -6.87
N SER A 38 -3.19 7.72 -5.74
CA SER A 38 -1.76 7.96 -5.56
C SER A 38 -0.95 6.68 -5.73
N ALA A 39 -1.34 5.57 -5.10
CA ALA A 39 -0.62 4.30 -5.24
C ALA A 39 -0.62 3.79 -6.68
N ARG A 40 -1.75 3.88 -7.38
CA ARG A 40 -1.84 3.46 -8.79
C ARG A 40 -1.00 4.35 -9.71
N ALA A 41 -0.87 5.64 -9.41
CA ALA A 41 -0.05 6.56 -10.19
C ALA A 41 1.45 6.40 -9.91
N ILE A 42 1.84 6.16 -8.66
CA ILE A 42 3.25 6.04 -8.25
C ILE A 42 3.85 4.70 -8.70
N TYR A 43 3.06 3.63 -8.65
CA TYR A 43 3.52 2.27 -8.94
C TYR A 43 3.02 1.74 -10.29
N ASP A 44 2.89 2.59 -11.30
CA ASP A 44 2.36 2.21 -12.63
C ASP A 44 3.36 1.49 -13.55
N GLU A 45 4.63 1.37 -13.12
CA GLU A 45 5.74 0.87 -13.94
C GLU A 45 5.65 -0.62 -14.31
N GLN A 46 4.81 -1.39 -13.62
CA GLN A 46 4.63 -2.82 -13.87
C GLN A 46 3.16 -3.13 -14.21
N PRO A 47 2.89 -4.20 -14.99
CA PRO A 47 1.53 -4.61 -15.34
C PRO A 47 0.89 -5.37 -14.16
N TRP A 48 0.62 -4.67 -13.07
CA TRP A 48 -0.02 -5.25 -11.89
C TRP A 48 -1.43 -5.75 -12.23
N ILE A 49 -1.72 -7.00 -11.88
CA ILE A 49 -3.06 -7.59 -12.02
C ILE A 49 -3.89 -7.43 -10.74
N GLU A 50 -3.22 -7.16 -9.63
CA GLU A 50 -3.82 -6.90 -8.33
C GLU A 50 -2.90 -5.99 -7.54
N MET A 51 -3.51 -4.98 -6.91
CA MET A 51 -2.86 -4.04 -6.00
C MET A 51 -3.80 -3.82 -4.83
N ILE A 52 -3.28 -3.96 -3.60
CA ILE A 52 -4.02 -3.73 -2.37
C ILE A 52 -3.27 -2.74 -1.48
N LEU A 53 -4.03 -1.94 -0.74
CA LEU A 53 -3.51 -0.99 0.21
C LEU A 53 -4.01 -1.36 1.61
N VAL A 54 -3.14 -1.27 2.61
CA VAL A 54 -3.50 -1.52 4.01
C VAL A 54 -3.00 -0.34 4.85
N PRO A 55 -3.86 0.34 5.64
CA PRO A 55 -3.36 1.32 6.60
C PRO A 55 -2.35 0.65 7.52
N ARG A 56 -1.15 1.24 7.67
CA ARG A 56 -0.11 0.72 8.57
C ARG A 56 -0.64 0.59 10.00
N ALA A 57 -1.54 1.49 10.41
CA ALA A 57 -2.22 1.46 11.70
C ALA A 57 -3.17 0.27 11.89
N SER A 58 -3.53 -0.46 10.83
CA SER A 58 -4.36 -1.67 10.89
C SER A 58 -3.54 -2.95 11.00
N ILE A 59 -2.23 -2.89 10.76
CA ILE A 59 -1.33 -4.05 10.84
C ILE A 59 -1.10 -4.41 12.31
N ARG A 60 -1.20 -5.70 12.63
CA ARG A 60 -0.96 -6.25 13.97
C ARG A 60 0.12 -7.31 13.87
N GLU A 61 1.20 -7.12 14.63
CA GLU A 61 2.24 -8.13 14.76
C GLU A 61 1.75 -9.26 15.68
N ALA A 62 1.77 -10.49 15.18
CA ALA A 62 1.46 -11.67 16.00
C ALA A 62 2.70 -12.18 16.75
N ILE A 63 3.89 -11.97 16.20
CA ILE A 63 5.18 -12.37 16.77
C ILE A 63 6.17 -11.25 16.46
N ARG A 64 6.89 -10.80 17.49
CA ARG A 64 7.99 -9.85 17.38
C ARG A 64 9.23 -10.52 17.97
N ALA A 65 10.24 -10.75 17.15
CA ALA A 65 11.53 -11.29 17.57
C ALA A 65 12.44 -10.18 18.09
#